data_AF-A0A523U9H4-F1
#
_entry.id   AF-A0A523U9H4-F1
#
_cell.length_a   1.000
_cell.length_b   1.000
_cell.length_c   1.000
_cell.angle_alpha   90.00
_cell.angle_beta   90.00
_cell.angle_gamma   90.00
#
_symmetry.space_group_name_H-M   'P 1'
#
loop_
_entity.id
_entity.type
_entity.pdbx_description
1 polymer ?
#
loop_
_entity_poly.entity_id
_entity_poly.type
_entity_poly.pdbx_seq_one_letter_code
_entity_poly.pdbx_strand_id
1 'polypeptide(L)'
;MEDRMRVIDISVPISPDLPVWPGDPPVELVRIANIADGANANVSHLACGVHVGTHVDAPVHFVEGSASIESLSLDRLLGRAYVA
;
A
#
# COMPACT_ATOMS: atom_id res chain seq x y z
N MET A 1 9.54 21.35 -24.72
CA MET A 1 9.77 20.01 -24.16
C MET A 1 9.70 20.17 -22.66
N GLU A 2 8.58 19.79 -22.05
CA GLU A 2 8.45 19.81 -20.59
C GLU A 2 9.52 18.91 -19.99
N ASP A 3 10.30 19.49 -19.07
CA ASP A 3 11.24 18.75 -18.24
C ASP A 3 10.41 17.73 -17.45
N ARG A 4 10.57 16.45 -17.80
CA ARG A 4 9.87 15.36 -17.11
C ARG A 4 10.43 15.30 -15.70
N MET A 5 9.65 15.75 -14.71
CA MET A 5 9.97 15.59 -13.30
C MET A 5 10.32 14.11 -13.04
N ARG A 6 11.57 13.85 -12.65
CA ARG A 6 12.05 12.51 -12.33
C ARG A 6 11.36 12.05 -11.05
N VAL A 7 10.53 11.03 -11.16
CA VAL A 7 9.92 10.37 -10.01
C VAL A 7 10.97 9.53 -9.29
N ILE A 8 11.06 9.68 -7.97
CA ILE A 8 11.85 8.82 -7.09
C ILE A 8 10.85 7.97 -6.32
N ASP A 9 10.97 6.65 -6.41
CA ASP A 9 10.18 5.76 -5.58
C ASP A 9 10.76 5.76 -4.16
N ILE A 10 9.89 6.03 -3.19
CA ILE A 10 10.19 6.08 -1.76
C ILE A 10 9.38 5.03 -0.98
N SER A 11 8.80 4.06 -1.70
CA SER A 11 7.93 3.04 -1.14
C SER A 11 8.74 1.79 -0.77
N VAL A 12 8.37 1.14 0.33
CA VAL A 12 8.90 -0.18 0.68
C VAL A 12 8.12 -1.27 -0.07
N PRO A 13 8.77 -2.21 -0.78
CA PRO A 13 8.07 -3.29 -1.46
C PRO A 13 7.27 -4.19 -0.51
N ILE A 14 6.04 -4.51 -0.90
CA ILE A 14 5.19 -5.46 -0.15
C ILE A 14 5.54 -6.89 -0.58
N SER A 15 5.89 -7.72 0.39
CA SER A 15 6.19 -9.14 0.22
C SER A 15 5.88 -9.92 1.50
N PRO A 16 5.78 -11.26 1.45
CA PRO A 16 5.65 -12.08 2.66
C PRO A 16 6.79 -11.94 3.66
N ASP A 17 7.97 -11.47 3.21
CA ASP A 17 9.14 -11.24 4.07
C ASP A 17 9.14 -9.84 4.72
N LEU A 18 8.16 -8.99 4.39
CA LEU A 18 8.05 -7.66 4.96
C LEU A 18 7.76 -7.76 6.47
N PRO A 19 8.56 -7.12 7.34
CA PRO A 19 8.26 -7.07 8.76
C PRO A 19 6.90 -6.43 9.01
N VAL A 20 6.09 -7.06 9.86
CA VAL A 20 4.80 -6.54 10.33
C VAL A 20 4.88 -6.17 11.81
N TRP A 21 3.90 -5.42 12.30
CA TRP A 21 3.83 -5.08 13.73
C TRP A 21 3.70 -6.36 14.58
N PRO A 22 4.34 -6.44 15.76
CA PRO A 22 4.21 -7.61 16.63
C PRO A 22 2.75 -7.89 17.01
N GLY A 23 2.24 -9.04 16.57
CA GLY A 23 0.85 -9.49 16.79
C GLY A 23 -0.08 -9.33 15.58
N ASP A 24 0.31 -8.56 14.56
CA ASP A 24 -0.45 -8.44 13.33
C ASP A 24 -0.30 -9.70 12.45
N PRO A 25 -1.30 -10.01 11.60
CA PRO A 25 -1.18 -11.05 10.60
C PRO A 25 -0.02 -10.76 9.62
N PRO A 26 0.71 -11.79 9.16
CA PRO A 26 1.72 -11.62 8.12
C PRO A 26 1.09 -11.21 6.78
N VAL A 27 1.92 -10.71 5.86
CA VAL A 27 1.50 -10.49 4.47
C VAL A 27 1.39 -11.85 3.75
N GLU A 28 0.21 -12.15 3.24
CA GLU A 28 -0.01 -13.30 2.36
C GLU A 28 -0.11 -12.82 0.91
N LEU A 29 0.79 -13.32 0.05
CA LEU A 29 0.77 -13.06 -1.38
C LEU A 29 0.87 -14.39 -2.13
N VAL A 30 -0.22 -14.82 -2.74
CA VAL A 30 -0.31 -16.13 -3.39
C VAL A 30 -0.81 -16.00 -4.83
N ARG A 31 -0.28 -16.83 -5.73
CA ARG A 31 -0.80 -16.96 -7.10
C ARG A 31 -1.98 -17.94 -7.08
N ILE A 32 -3.17 -17.47 -7.47
CA ILE A 32 -4.40 -18.29 -7.50
C ILE A 32 -4.76 -18.80 -8.90
N ALA A 33 -4.24 -18.19 -9.96
CA ALA A 33 -4.32 -18.69 -11.32
C ALA A 33 -3.05 -18.33 -12.09
N ASN A 34 -2.56 -19.22 -12.95
CA ASN A 34 -1.28 -19.07 -13.62
C ASN A 34 -1.39 -19.44 -15.10
N ILE A 35 -0.87 -18.57 -15.97
CA ILE A 35 -0.90 -18.79 -17.43
C ILE A 35 -0.11 -20.06 -17.80
N ALA A 36 0.98 -20.34 -17.08
CA ALA A 36 1.76 -21.55 -17.30
C ALA A 36 0.95 -22.84 -17.10
N ASP A 37 -0.12 -22.77 -16.30
CA ASP A 37 -1.04 -23.89 -16.02
C ASP A 37 -2.28 -23.87 -16.93
N GLY A 38 -2.28 -23.05 -17.98
CA GLY A 38 -3.36 -22.95 -18.96
C GLY A 38 -4.45 -21.92 -18.63
N ALA A 39 -4.28 -21.10 -17.59
CA ALA A 39 -5.21 -20.02 -17.31
C ALA A 39 -5.10 -18.87 -18.32
N ASN A 40 -6.17 -18.10 -18.48
CA ASN A 40 -6.17 -16.92 -19.37
C ASN A 40 -5.31 -15.76 -18.85
N ALA A 41 -5.00 -15.74 -17.55
CA ALA A 41 -4.24 -14.68 -16.91
C ALA A 41 -3.52 -15.19 -15.64
N ASN A 42 -2.50 -14.45 -15.22
CA ASN A 42 -1.90 -14.61 -13.89
C ASN A 42 -2.72 -13.80 -12.90
N VAL A 43 -3.27 -14.45 -11.89
CA VAL A 43 -4.10 -13.79 -10.86
C VAL A 43 -3.52 -14.11 -9.50
N SER A 44 -3.25 -13.06 -8.72
CA SER A 44 -2.74 -13.17 -7.35
C SER A 44 -3.78 -12.70 -6.34
N HIS A 45 -3.78 -13.30 -5.16
CA HIS A 45 -4.48 -12.84 -3.97
C HIS A 45 -3.45 -12.24 -3.00
N LEU A 46 -3.75 -11.04 -2.49
CA LEU A 46 -3.02 -10.36 -1.44
C LEU A 46 -3.95 -10.22 -0.22
N ALA A 47 -3.50 -10.67 0.96
CA ALA A 47 -4.11 -10.36 2.24
C ALA A 47 -3.05 -9.80 3.18
N CYS A 48 -3.33 -8.63 3.77
CA CYS A 48 -2.42 -7.96 4.71
C CYS A 48 -3.18 -6.95 5.58
N GLY A 49 -2.55 -6.53 6.68
CA GLY A 49 -3.00 -5.34 7.40
C GLY A 49 -2.83 -4.08 6.55
N VAL A 50 -3.60 -3.03 6.86
CA VAL A 50 -3.52 -1.74 6.13
C VAL A 50 -2.33 -0.87 6.56
N HIS A 51 -1.64 -1.26 7.64
CA HIS A 51 -0.49 -0.57 8.21
C HIS A 51 0.87 -1.19 7.80
N VAL A 52 0.89 -2.05 6.78
CA VAL A 52 2.13 -2.65 6.28
C VAL A 52 2.82 -1.73 5.26
N GLY A 53 4.15 -1.66 5.30
CA GLY A 53 4.94 -0.89 4.32
C GLY A 53 4.71 0.61 4.40
N THR A 54 4.92 1.31 3.27
CA THR A 54 4.66 2.75 3.17
C THR A 54 3.16 3.01 3.06
N HIS A 55 2.54 3.61 4.07
CA HIS A 55 1.09 3.80 4.17
C HIS A 55 0.71 5.15 4.82
N VAL A 56 -0.59 5.42 4.92
CA VAL A 56 -1.17 6.60 5.57
C VAL A 56 -2.31 6.16 6.47
N ASP A 57 -2.35 6.68 7.70
CA ASP A 57 -3.43 6.40 8.65
C ASP A 57 -4.59 7.39 8.50
N ALA A 58 -5.81 6.87 8.72
CA ALA A 58 -7.01 7.69 8.88
C ALA A 58 -7.26 7.98 10.38
N PRO A 59 -8.00 9.05 10.74
CA PRO A 59 -8.34 9.36 12.12
C PRO A 59 -8.97 8.18 12.91
N VAL A 60 -9.80 7.37 12.24
CA VAL A 60 -10.46 6.21 12.85
C VAL A 60 -9.49 5.17 13.40
N HIS A 61 -8.22 5.19 12.96
CA HIS A 61 -7.19 4.30 13.49
C HIS A 61 -6.99 4.46 15.01
N PHE A 62 -7.16 5.69 15.54
CA PHE A 62 -6.97 5.97 16.97
C PHE A 62 -8.18 6.65 17.64
N VAL A 63 -9.15 7.14 16.87
CA VAL A 63 -10.30 7.90 17.40
C VAL A 63 -11.60 7.22 16.96
N GLU A 64 -12.26 6.56 17.91
CA GLU A 64 -13.54 5.88 17.70
C GLU A 64 -14.60 6.83 17.12
N GLY A 65 -15.35 6.35 16.12
CA GLY A 65 -16.40 7.12 15.44
C GLY A 65 -15.90 8.27 14.55
N SER A 66 -14.59 8.45 14.39
CA SER A 66 -14.03 9.45 13.49
C SER A 66 -13.94 8.95 12.04
N ALA A 67 -13.48 9.81 11.14
CA ALA A 67 -13.56 9.58 9.71
C ALA A 67 -12.55 8.51 9.22
N SER A 68 -13.00 7.67 8.29
CA SER A 68 -12.21 6.64 7.62
C SER A 68 -11.43 7.18 6.41
N ILE A 69 -10.52 6.38 5.84
CA ILE A 69 -9.52 6.83 4.85
C ILE A 69 -10.15 7.41 3.57
N GLU A 70 -11.32 6.94 3.16
CA GLU A 70 -12.06 7.42 1.98
C GLU A 70 -12.55 8.86 2.10
N SER A 71 -12.56 9.40 3.33
CA SER A 71 -12.91 10.80 3.58
C SER A 71 -11.73 11.77 3.45
N LEU A 72 -10.50 11.27 3.35
CA LEU A 72 -9.30 12.09 3.27
C LEU A 72 -9.21 12.79 1.90
N SER A 73 -9.14 14.12 1.88
CA SER A 73 -8.94 14.87 0.64
C SER A 73 -7.60 14.53 -0.01
N LEU A 74 -7.62 14.23 -1.31
CA LEU A 74 -6.42 13.95 -2.11
C LEU A 74 -5.43 15.12 -2.17
N ASP A 75 -5.91 16.36 -1.99
CA ASP A 75 -5.04 17.55 -1.92
C ASP A 75 -4.07 17.49 -0.73
N ARG A 76 -4.36 16.67 0.28
CA ARG A 76 -3.46 16.41 1.42
C ARG A 76 -2.36 15.41 1.10
N LEU A 77 -2.53 14.61 0.04
CA LEU A 77 -1.60 13.54 -0.37
C LEU A 77 -0.70 13.94 -1.54
N LEU A 78 -0.95 15.12 -2.14
CA LEU A 78 -0.26 15.60 -3.33
C LEU A 78 0.21 17.03 -3.10
N GLY A 79 1.53 17.25 -3.07
CA GLY A 79 2.04 18.60 -2.88
C GLY A 79 3.54 18.68 -2.70
N ARG A 80 4.00 19.91 -2.44
CA ARG A 80 5.40 20.16 -2.08
C ARG A 80 5.68 19.57 -0.71
N ALA A 81 6.68 18.70 -0.62
CA ALA A 81 7.24 18.22 0.62
C ALA A 81 8.66 18.77 0.77
N TYR A 82 9.08 18.94 2.02
CA TYR A 82 10.46 19.25 2.36
C TYR A 82 11.13 17.98 2.89
N VAL A 83 12.31 17.66 2.38
CA VAL A 83 13.14 16.53 2.81
C VAL A 83 14.49 17.13 3.18
N ALA A 84 14.91 16.93 4.44
CA ALA A 84 16.15 17.47 5.01
C ALA A 84 17.26 16.42 5.06
#